data_AF-A0A953E4W8-F1
#
_entry.id   AF-A0A953E4W8-F1
#
_cell.length_a   1.000
_cell.length_b   1.000
_cell.length_c   1.000
_cell.angle_alpha   90.00
_cell.angle_beta   90.00
_cell.angle_gamma   90.00
#
_symmetry.space_group_name_H-M   'P 1'
#
loop_
_entity.id
_entity.type
_entity.pdbx_description
1 polymer ?
#
loop_
_entity_poly.entity_id
_entity_poly.type
_entity_poly.pdbx_seq_one_letter_code
_entity_poly.pdbx_strand_id
1 'polypeptide(L)'
;MKRWLADLLIRLLRNFVEQVLTALLLWLLEALKAKLHECWQARHDRKRAEQEEAARERQRAEAAGDSEAARAAAAREAAAVRDANLIREMAEATKQVIESIALEVPKAVSEAVAAAADQSQKAIAQISG
;
A
#
# COMPACT_ATOMS: atom_id res chain seq x y z
N MET A 1 -48.65 4.14 1.72
CA MET A 1 -47.88 3.00 2.28
C MET A 1 -46.74 2.52 1.36
N LYS A 2 -46.96 2.30 0.05
CA LYS A 2 -45.92 1.77 -0.86
C LYS A 2 -44.60 2.58 -0.93
N ARG A 3 -44.66 3.93 -0.90
CA ARG A 3 -43.46 4.80 -0.95
C ARG A 3 -42.57 4.72 0.29
N TRP A 4 -43.17 4.55 1.47
CA TRP A 4 -42.41 4.43 2.72
C TRP A 4 -41.56 3.15 2.77
N LEU A 5 -42.10 2.05 2.24
CA LEU A 5 -41.36 0.78 2.16
C LEU A 5 -40.19 0.86 1.18
N ALA A 6 -40.38 1.51 0.02
CA ALA A 6 -39.31 1.72 -0.96
C ALA A 6 -38.18 2.59 -0.39
N ASP A 7 -38.50 3.68 0.31
CA ASP A 7 -37.51 4.54 0.96
C ASP A 7 -36.72 3.80 2.06
N LEU A 8 -37.40 2.96 2.85
CA LEU A 8 -36.73 2.15 3.87
C LEU A 8 -35.77 1.13 3.24
N LEU A 9 -36.22 0.46 2.17
CA LEU A 9 -35.41 -0.50 1.40
C LEU A 9 -34.15 0.16 0.84
N ILE A 10 -34.26 1.35 0.25
CA ILE A 10 -33.12 2.07 -0.34
C ILE A 10 -32.12 2.49 0.74
N ARG A 11 -32.56 2.96 1.91
CA ARG A 11 -31.66 3.30 3.02
C ARG A 11 -30.93 2.07 3.56
N LEU A 12 -31.64 0.95 3.72
CA LEU A 12 -31.05 -0.31 4.15
C LEU A 12 -30.03 -0.82 3.13
N LEU A 13 -30.37 -0.79 1.84
CA LEU A 13 -29.47 -1.22 0.77
C LEU A 13 -28.22 -0.35 0.71
N ARG A 14 -28.37 0.97 0.84
CA ARG A 14 -27.25 1.93 0.89
C ARG A 14 -26.31 1.63 2.06
N ASN A 15 -26.84 1.49 3.27
CA ASN A 15 -26.02 1.18 4.44
C ASN A 15 -25.33 -0.18 4.32
N PHE A 16 -26.02 -1.18 3.77
CA PHE A 16 -25.43 -2.49 3.53
C PHE A 16 -24.30 -2.43 2.51
N VAL A 17 -24.50 -1.74 1.38
CA VAL A 17 -23.51 -1.55 0.34
C VAL A 17 -22.30 -0.76 0.88
N GLU A 18 -22.52 0.32 1.62
CA GLU A 18 -21.44 1.09 2.28
C GLU A 18 -20.63 0.22 3.26
N GLN A 19 -21.29 -0.61 4.08
CA GLN A 19 -20.59 -1.51 5.01
C GLN A 19 -19.79 -2.60 4.28
N VAL A 20 -20.38 -3.26 3.27
CA VAL A 20 -19.70 -4.30 2.49
C VAL A 20 -18.50 -3.73 1.75
N LEU A 21 -18.64 -2.56 1.12
CA LEU A 21 -17.53 -1.89 0.45
C LEU A 21 -16.43 -1.48 1.43
N THR A 22 -16.78 -0.93 2.59
CA THR A 22 -15.79 -0.57 3.61
C THR A 22 -15.03 -1.80 4.09
N ALA A 23 -15.72 -2.91 4.34
CA ALA A 23 -15.09 -4.17 4.75
C ALA A 23 -14.16 -4.72 3.66
N LEU A 24 -14.58 -4.68 2.39
CA LEU A 24 -13.75 -5.09 1.25
C LEU A 24 -12.51 -4.20 1.08
N LEU A 25 -12.65 -2.88 1.27
CA LEU A 25 -11.52 -1.95 1.21
C LEU A 25 -10.53 -2.18 2.34
N LEU A 26 -11.00 -2.37 3.57
CA LEU A 26 -10.14 -2.69 4.70
C LEU A 26 -9.39 -4.01 4.47
N TRP A 27 -10.09 -5.04 4.01
CA TRP A 27 -9.47 -6.32 3.68
C TRP A 27 -8.42 -6.20 2.57
N LEU A 28 -8.72 -5.44 1.51
CA LEU A 28 -7.78 -5.18 0.42
C LEU A 28 -6.53 -4.43 0.91
N LEU A 29 -6.70 -3.41 1.75
CA LEU A 29 -5.60 -2.64 2.33
C LEU A 29 -4.71 -3.51 3.23
N GLU A 30 -5.31 -4.39 4.05
CA GLU A 30 -4.56 -5.35 4.86
C GLU A 30 -3.76 -6.32 3.99
N ALA A 31 -4.35 -6.86 2.93
CA ALA A 31 -3.66 -7.76 2.00
C ALA A 31 -2.49 -7.07 1.28
N LEU A 32 -2.69 -5.83 0.82
CA LEU A 32 -1.65 -5.01 0.19
C LEU A 32 -0.51 -4.71 1.17
N LYS A 33 -0.84 -4.32 2.40
CA LYS A 33 0.14 -4.06 3.45
C LYS A 33 0.96 -5.31 3.78
N ALA A 34 0.31 -6.47 3.88
CA ALA A 34 1.00 -7.74 4.14
C ALA A 34 1.98 -8.09 3.02
N LYS A 35 1.55 -7.99 1.75
CA LYS A 35 2.44 -8.26 0.60
C LYS A 35 3.59 -7.27 0.47
N LEU A 36 3.34 -5.99 0.72
CA LEU A 36 4.39 -4.99 0.73
C LEU A 36 5.40 -5.25 1.86
N HIS A 37 4.94 -5.66 3.03
CA HIS A 37 5.81 -6.01 4.15
C HIS A 37 6.68 -7.22 3.82
N GLU A 38 6.10 -8.29 3.28
CA GLU A 38 6.85 -9.48 2.84
C GLU A 38 7.92 -9.14 1.79
N CYS A 39 7.55 -8.40 0.75
CA CYS A 39 8.48 -8.00 -0.30
C CYS A 39 9.59 -7.09 0.23
N TRP A 40 9.24 -6.16 1.11
CA TRP A 40 10.21 -5.26 1.75
C TRP A 40 11.19 -6.03 2.62
N GLN A 41 10.68 -6.93 3.48
CA GLN A 41 11.49 -7.73 4.38
C GLN A 41 12.45 -8.63 3.61
N ALA A 42 11.96 -9.35 2.59
CA ALA A 42 12.80 -10.19 1.74
C ALA A 42 13.91 -9.41 1.03
N ARG A 43 13.64 -8.17 0.58
CA ARG A 43 14.66 -7.32 -0.07
C ARG A 43 15.65 -6.75 0.94
N HIS A 44 15.16 -6.32 2.09
CA HIS A 44 15.97 -5.76 3.17
C HIS A 44 16.94 -6.80 3.75
N ASP A 45 16.49 -8.04 3.95
CA ASP A 45 17.32 -9.12 4.48
C ASP A 45 18.46 -9.48 3.50
N ARG A 46 18.17 -9.52 2.19
CA ARG A 46 19.21 -9.68 1.15
C ARG A 46 20.25 -8.55 1.21
N LYS A 47 19.80 -7.31 1.37
CA LYS A 47 20.70 -6.15 1.42
C LYS A 47 21.53 -6.10 2.70
N ARG A 48 20.99 -6.54 3.83
CA ARG A 48 21.77 -6.73 5.06
C ARG A 48 22.87 -7.77 4.86
N ALA A 49 22.55 -8.91 4.26
CA ALA A 49 23.55 -9.92 3.94
C ALA A 49 24.65 -9.37 3.01
N GLU A 50 24.30 -8.65 1.94
CA GLU A 50 25.26 -8.00 1.04
C GLU A 50 26.16 -6.98 1.76
N GLN A 51 25.61 -6.20 2.70
CA GLN A 51 26.40 -5.25 3.50
C GLN A 51 27.37 -5.96 4.45
N GLU A 52 26.93 -7.02 5.12
CA GLU A 52 27.80 -7.81 6.00
C GLU A 52 28.91 -8.50 5.23
N GLU A 53 28.63 -9.04 4.04
CA GLU A 53 29.62 -9.64 3.16
C GLU A 53 30.66 -8.60 2.70
N ALA A 54 30.22 -7.43 2.23
CA ALA A 54 31.10 -6.35 1.83
C ALA A 54 32.00 -5.85 2.99
N ALA A 55 31.44 -5.72 4.20
CA ALA A 55 32.20 -5.34 5.38
C ALA A 55 33.26 -6.40 5.76
N ARG A 56 32.91 -7.69 5.65
CA ARG A 56 33.87 -8.79 5.88
C ARG A 56 34.96 -8.82 4.81
N GLU A 57 34.63 -8.59 3.55
CA GLU A 57 35.61 -8.51 2.45
C GLU A 57 36.61 -7.37 2.69
N ARG A 58 36.13 -6.21 3.13
CA ARG A 58 36.98 -5.07 3.48
C ARG A 58 37.96 -5.40 4.62
N GLN A 59 37.47 -6.00 5.70
CA GLN A 59 38.34 -6.40 6.83
C GLN A 59 39.41 -7.42 6.40
N ARG A 60 39.09 -8.35 5.50
CA ARG A 60 40.05 -9.31 4.95
C ARG A 60 41.12 -8.63 4.09
N ALA A 61 40.72 -7.71 3.23
CA ALA A 61 41.65 -6.96 2.38
C ALA A 61 42.58 -6.05 3.22
N GLU A 62 42.04 -5.39 4.24
CA GLU A 62 42.81 -4.57 5.18
C GLU A 62 43.81 -5.42 5.99
N ALA A 63 43.40 -6.60 6.47
CA ALA A 63 44.28 -7.52 7.18
C ALA A 63 45.40 -8.10 6.29
N ALA A 64 45.14 -8.25 4.99
CA ALA A 64 46.13 -8.69 4.00
C ALA A 64 47.08 -7.57 3.56
N GLY A 65 46.83 -6.31 3.94
CA GLY A 65 47.62 -5.16 3.51
C GLY A 65 47.43 -4.77 2.04
N ASP A 66 46.45 -5.35 1.36
CA ASP A 66 46.15 -5.05 -0.05
C ASP A 66 45.30 -3.78 -0.14
N SER A 67 45.99 -2.66 -0.35
CA SER A 67 45.40 -1.33 -0.42
C SER A 67 44.45 -1.13 -1.60
N GLU A 68 44.61 -1.91 -2.68
CA GLU A 68 43.74 -1.82 -3.86
C GLU A 68 42.44 -2.60 -3.62
N ALA A 69 42.55 -3.80 -3.07
CA ALA A 69 41.40 -4.59 -2.64
C ALA A 69 40.58 -3.87 -1.56
N ALA A 70 41.24 -3.18 -0.62
CA ALA A 70 40.57 -2.40 0.43
C ALA A 70 39.74 -1.24 -0.16
N ARG A 71 40.25 -0.54 -1.18
CA ARG A 71 39.50 0.53 -1.88
C ARG A 71 38.33 -0.01 -2.68
N ALA A 72 38.51 -1.14 -3.37
CA ALA A 72 37.44 -1.78 -4.12
C ALA A 72 36.30 -2.25 -3.19
N ALA A 73 36.63 -2.82 -2.04
CA ALA A 73 35.66 -3.22 -1.02
C ALA A 73 34.92 -2.00 -0.43
N ALA A 74 35.63 -0.90 -0.13
CA ALA A 74 35.01 0.33 0.35
C ALA A 74 34.03 0.96 -0.65
N ALA A 75 34.32 0.87 -1.96
CA ALA A 75 33.40 1.35 -3.00
C ALA A 75 32.10 0.53 -3.06
N ARG A 76 32.20 -0.80 -2.85
CA ARG A 76 31.02 -1.70 -2.77
C ARG A 76 30.19 -1.43 -1.52
N GLU A 77 30.84 -1.23 -0.37
CA GLU A 77 30.17 -0.81 0.88
C GLU A 77 29.40 0.50 0.67
N ALA A 78 30.02 1.52 0.06
CA ALA A 78 29.37 2.79 -0.23
C ALA A 78 28.17 2.65 -1.20
N ALA A 79 28.25 1.75 -2.18
CA ALA A 79 27.12 1.44 -3.07
C ALA A 79 25.98 0.76 -2.30
N ALA A 80 26.29 -0.23 -1.45
CA ALA A 80 25.29 -0.92 -0.63
C ALA A 80 24.60 0.00 0.38
N VAL A 81 25.30 1.01 0.91
CA VAL A 81 24.70 2.04 1.78
C VAL A 81 23.74 2.94 0.99
N ARG A 82 24.10 3.35 -0.24
CA ARG A 82 23.18 4.13 -1.10
C ARG A 82 21.92 3.34 -1.44
N ASP A 83 22.06 2.05 -1.76
CA ASP A 83 20.92 1.18 -2.02
C ASP A 83 19.98 1.08 -0.80
N ALA A 84 20.53 1.01 0.42
CA ALA A 84 19.72 1.00 1.64
C ALA A 84 18.93 2.31 1.81
N ASN A 85 19.53 3.45 1.49
CA ASN A 85 18.85 4.74 1.52
C ASN A 85 17.70 4.80 0.50
N LEU A 86 17.91 4.31 -0.73
CA LEU A 86 16.86 4.24 -1.76
C LEU A 86 15.69 3.34 -1.34
N ILE A 87 15.97 2.20 -0.69
CA ILE A 87 14.92 1.31 -0.17
C ILE A 87 14.07 2.01 0.89
N ARG A 88 14.69 2.84 1.74
CA ARG A 88 13.96 3.63 2.74
C ARG A 88 13.05 4.68 2.09
N GLU A 89 13.56 5.41 1.10
CA GLU A 89 12.77 6.40 0.34
C GLU A 89 11.59 5.74 -0.38
N MET A 90 11.80 4.56 -0.99
CA MET A 90 10.71 3.80 -1.62
C MET A 90 9.65 3.34 -0.61
N ALA A 91 10.06 2.89 0.59
CA ALA A 91 9.12 2.49 1.63
C ALA A 91 8.27 3.67 2.11
N GLU A 92 8.88 4.86 2.22
CA GLU A 92 8.19 6.08 2.60
C GLU A 92 7.21 6.55 1.51
N ALA A 93 7.63 6.54 0.24
CA ALA A 93 6.74 6.79 -0.89
C ALA A 93 5.56 5.80 -0.94
N THR A 94 5.83 4.52 -0.67
CA THR A 94 4.80 3.48 -0.63
C THR A 94 3.80 3.74 0.49
N LYS A 95 4.27 4.13 1.67
CA LYS A 95 3.40 4.50 2.79
C LYS A 95 2.48 5.67 2.42
N GLN A 96 3.03 6.72 1.79
CA GLN A 96 2.24 7.88 1.35
C GLN A 96 1.15 7.49 0.33
N VAL A 97 1.46 6.59 -0.60
CA VAL A 97 0.46 6.07 -1.56
C VAL A 97 -0.66 5.32 -0.84
N ILE A 98 -0.34 4.45 0.12
CA ILE A 98 -1.36 3.72 0.90
C ILE A 98 -2.24 4.70 1.67
N GLU A 99 -1.64 5.69 2.34
CA GLU A 99 -2.37 6.72 3.09
C GLU A 99 -3.29 7.53 2.19
N SER A 100 -2.84 7.89 0.98
CA SER A 100 -3.65 8.57 -0.03
C SER A 100 -4.85 7.71 -0.48
N ILE A 101 -4.60 6.45 -0.81
CA ILE A 101 -5.65 5.50 -1.24
C ILE A 101 -6.70 5.32 -0.14
N ALA A 102 -6.26 5.19 1.12
CA ALA A 102 -7.15 5.01 2.26
C ALA A 102 -8.08 6.21 2.49
N LEU A 103 -7.73 7.42 2.03
CA LEU A 103 -8.56 8.62 2.15
C LEU A 103 -9.45 8.83 0.91
N GLU A 104 -8.90 8.65 -0.29
CA GLU A 104 -9.60 8.98 -1.54
C GLU A 104 -10.58 7.90 -1.98
N VAL A 105 -10.24 6.62 -1.83
CA VAL A 105 -11.08 5.52 -2.32
C VAL A 105 -12.40 5.41 -1.56
N PRO A 106 -12.45 5.45 -0.21
CA PRO A 106 -13.74 5.42 0.50
C PRO A 106 -14.66 6.59 0.13
N LYS A 107 -14.09 7.78 -0.10
CA LYS A 107 -14.84 8.95 -0.55
C LYS A 107 -15.44 8.73 -1.95
N ALA A 108 -14.63 8.32 -2.92
CA ALA A 108 -15.08 8.04 -4.28
C ALA A 108 -16.16 6.94 -4.31
N VAL A 109 -16.00 5.91 -3.47
CA VAL A 109 -16.97 4.83 -3.32
C VAL A 109 -18.29 5.33 -2.73
N SER A 110 -18.23 6.15 -1.67
CA SER A 110 -19.43 6.74 -1.07
C SER A 110 -20.18 7.65 -2.06
N GLU A 111 -19.46 8.47 -2.84
CA GLU A 111 -20.04 9.33 -3.88
C GLU A 111 -20.71 8.51 -5.00
N ALA A 112 -20.07 7.43 -5.45
CA ALA A 112 -20.63 6.54 -6.46
C ALA A 112 -21.90 5.81 -5.97
N VAL A 113 -21.90 5.33 -4.72
CA VAL A 113 -23.07 4.69 -4.10
C VAL A 113 -24.23 5.68 -3.94
N ALA A 114 -23.94 6.92 -3.52
CA ALA A 114 -24.95 7.97 -3.43
C ALA A 114 -25.57 8.28 -4.80
N ALA A 115 -24.74 8.44 -5.85
CA ALA A 115 -25.23 8.68 -7.21
C ALA A 115 -26.11 7.53 -7.74
N ALA A 116 -25.73 6.28 -7.47
CA ALA A 116 -26.53 5.11 -7.84
C ALA A 116 -27.87 5.04 -7.09
N ALA A 117 -27.89 5.39 -5.80
CA ALA A 117 -29.11 5.46 -5.00
C ALA A 117 -30.06 6.56 -5.51
N ASP A 118 -29.54 7.75 -5.83
CA ASP A 118 -30.31 8.86 -6.39
C ASP A 118 -30.91 8.50 -7.76
N GLN A 119 -30.14 7.83 -8.61
CA GLN A 119 -30.64 7.35 -9.90
C GLN A 119 -31.75 6.29 -9.74
N SER A 120 -31.61 5.41 -8.74
CA SER A 120 -32.63 4.40 -8.41
C SER A 120 -33.92 5.05 -7.89
N GLN A 121 -33.82 6.05 -7.01
CA GLN A 121 -34.99 6.80 -6.52
C GLN A 121 -35.72 7.54 -7.65
N LYS A 122 -34.98 8.18 -8.56
CA LYS A 122 -35.56 8.85 -9.73
C LYS A 122 -36.30 7.87 -10.64
N ALA A 123 -35.73 6.70 -10.91
CA ALA A 123 -36.39 5.67 -11.71
C ALA A 123 -37.68 5.17 -11.05
N ILE A 124 -37.67 4.92 -9.73
CA ILE A 124 -38.87 4.51 -8.98
C ILE A 124 -39.95 5.59 -9.02
N ALA A 125 -39.57 6.87 -8.91
CA ALA A 125 -40.51 7.98 -8.99
C ALA A 125 -41.14 8.09 -10.39
N GLN A 126 -40.40 7.82 -11.47
CA GLN A 126 -40.91 7.83 -12.86
C GLN A 126 -41.89 6.69 -13.15
N ILE A 127 -41.70 5.52 -12.55
CA ILE A 127 -42.58 4.35 -12.74
C ILE A 127 -43.87 4.46 -11.90
N SER A 128 -43.82 5.19 -10.79
CA SER A 128 -44.92 5.29 -9.82
C SER A 128 -45.73 6.60 -9.88
N GLY A 129 -45.39 7.48 -10.82
CA GLY A 129 -46.19 8.64 -11.22
C GLY A 129 -47.09 8.27 -12.40
#